data_AF-A0AA87ZCI8-F1
#
_entry.id   AF-A0AA87ZCI8-F1
#
_cell.length_a   1.000
_cell.length_b   1.000
_cell.length_c   1.000
_cell.angle_alpha   90.00
_cell.angle_beta   90.00
_cell.angle_gamma   90.00
#
_symmetry.space_group_name_H-M   'P 1'
#
loop_
_entity.id
_entity.type
_entity.pdbx_description
1 polymer ?
#
loop_
_entity_poly.entity_id
_entity_poly.type
_entity_poly.pdbx_seq_one_letter_code
_entity_poly.pdbx_strand_id
1 'polypeptide(L)'
;MDPKLTEVSQLFERFKAAFVRKDFDTCTNLLSQLKVLLTGFRSLPPLFEDTPNAVHELTIARDIYEHAVVLSVKIEDQDAFERDFFQLKPYYTDARNRIPPSPQEYPILGLNLLRLLVQNRIAEFHTELELLSSTALENPCIKHAVELEQSFMEGAYNRVLSARQTVPHETYVYFMDLLAKTVRYGYS
;
A
#
# COMPACT_ATOMS: atom_id res chain seq x y z
N MET A 1 -15.35 -26.22 0.16
CA MET A 1 -14.48 -25.07 -0.17
C MET A 1 -13.77 -25.39 -1.46
N ASP A 2 -13.53 -24.39 -2.30
CA ASP A 2 -12.71 -24.54 -3.51
C ASP A 2 -11.28 -24.98 -3.10
N PRO A 3 -10.72 -26.03 -3.71
CA PRO A 3 -9.38 -26.50 -3.37
C PRO A 3 -8.30 -25.42 -3.58
N LYS A 4 -8.44 -24.57 -4.59
CA LYS A 4 -7.49 -23.47 -4.85
C LYS A 4 -7.54 -22.41 -3.77
N LEU A 5 -8.75 -22.05 -3.32
CA LEU A 5 -8.94 -21.07 -2.25
C LEU A 5 -8.32 -21.56 -0.94
N THR A 6 -8.41 -22.86 -0.67
CA THR A 6 -7.80 -23.50 0.49
C THR A 6 -6.27 -23.44 0.41
N GLU A 7 -5.71 -23.72 -0.77
CA GLU A 7 -4.27 -23.63 -1.03
C GLU A 7 -3.74 -22.20 -0.86
N VAL A 8 -4.41 -21.20 -1.46
CA VAL A 8 -4.05 -19.79 -1.31
C VAL A 8 -4.10 -19.36 0.15
N SER A 9 -5.15 -19.76 0.88
CA SER A 9 -5.28 -19.45 2.31
C SER A 9 -4.13 -20.03 3.12
N GLN A 10 -3.78 -21.30 2.91
CA GLN A 10 -2.67 -21.95 3.62
C GLN A 10 -1.32 -21.30 3.30
N LEU A 11 -1.08 -20.97 2.02
CA LEU A 11 0.15 -20.32 1.59
C LEU A 11 0.24 -18.90 2.15
N PHE A 12 -0.90 -18.20 2.24
CA PHE A 12 -0.97 -16.85 2.80
C PHE A 12 -0.73 -16.84 4.32
N GLU A 13 -1.19 -17.85 5.05
CA GLU A 13 -0.84 -18.00 6.48
C GLU A 13 0.66 -18.24 6.68
N ARG A 14 1.29 -19.05 5.81
CA ARG A 14 2.75 -19.23 5.83
C ARG A 14 3.49 -17.93 5.53
N PHE A 15 2.98 -17.15 4.57
CA PHE A 15 3.51 -15.82 4.26
C PHE A 15 3.43 -14.90 5.48
N LYS A 16 2.26 -14.82 6.14
CA LYS A 16 2.08 -14.01 7.36
C LYS A 16 3.02 -14.43 8.48
N ALA A 17 3.20 -15.74 8.68
CA ALA A 17 4.14 -16.27 9.66
C ALA A 17 5.60 -15.90 9.36
N ALA A 18 6.03 -15.97 8.10
CA ALA A 18 7.35 -15.52 7.66
C ALA A 18 7.53 -14.01 7.84
N PHE A 19 6.48 -13.23 7.55
CA PHE A 19 6.47 -11.78 7.69
C PHE A 19 6.69 -11.34 9.14
N VAL A 20 5.99 -11.99 10.10
CA VAL A 20 6.17 -11.74 11.54
C VAL A 20 7.60 -12.08 12.00
N ARG A 21 8.20 -13.13 11.43
CA ARG A 21 9.59 -13.53 11.70
C ARG A 21 10.63 -12.63 11.03
N LYS A 22 10.20 -11.64 10.22
CA LYS A 22 11.07 -10.78 9.41
C LYS A 22 11.95 -11.56 8.42
N ASP A 23 11.49 -12.74 8.00
CA ASP A 23 12.14 -13.54 6.97
C ASP A 23 11.65 -13.06 5.58
N PHE A 24 12.22 -11.96 5.11
CA PHE A 24 11.77 -11.29 3.90
C PHE A 24 12.12 -12.05 2.61
N ASP A 25 13.18 -12.86 2.62
CA ASP A 25 13.51 -13.74 1.49
C ASP A 25 12.43 -14.80 1.29
N THR A 26 12.01 -15.44 2.38
CA THR A 26 10.89 -16.39 2.34
C THR A 26 9.58 -15.70 1.95
N CYS A 27 9.31 -14.50 2.49
CA CYS A 27 8.13 -13.71 2.10
C CYS A 27 8.10 -13.43 0.59
N THR A 28 9.22 -13.03 0.00
CA THR A 28 9.32 -12.72 -1.43
C THR A 28 9.02 -13.96 -2.27
N ASN A 29 9.61 -15.11 -1.91
CA ASN A 29 9.35 -16.39 -2.59
C ASN A 29 7.89 -16.83 -2.49
N LEU A 30 7.29 -16.71 -1.30
CA LEU A 30 5.89 -17.07 -1.06
C LEU A 30 4.94 -16.11 -1.79
N LEU A 31 5.25 -14.82 -1.83
CA LEU A 31 4.47 -13.81 -2.53
C LEU A 31 4.43 -14.07 -4.04
N SER A 32 5.56 -14.46 -4.65
CA SER A 32 5.58 -14.85 -6.06
C SER A 32 4.65 -16.04 -6.33
N GLN A 33 4.66 -17.05 -5.47
CA GLN A 33 3.75 -18.20 -5.59
C GLN A 33 2.28 -17.81 -5.41
N LEU A 34 1.98 -16.96 -4.42
CA LEU A 34 0.64 -16.41 -4.21
C LEU A 34 0.14 -15.66 -5.45
N LYS A 35 0.94 -14.74 -6.01
CA LYS A 35 0.59 -13.97 -7.21
C LYS A 35 0.27 -14.88 -8.40
N VAL A 36 1.03 -15.96 -8.59
CA VAL A 36 0.74 -16.96 -9.64
C VAL A 36 -0.62 -17.63 -9.39
N LEU A 37 -0.90 -18.07 -8.17
CA LEU A 37 -2.19 -18.69 -7.85
C LEU A 37 -3.38 -17.73 -8.06
N LEU A 38 -3.20 -16.44 -7.73
CA LEU A 38 -4.23 -15.41 -7.94
C LEU A 38 -4.61 -15.27 -9.42
N THR A 39 -3.68 -15.45 -10.37
CA THR A 39 -4.00 -15.39 -11.81
C THR A 39 -5.03 -16.43 -12.25
N GLY A 40 -5.23 -17.48 -11.46
CA GLY A 40 -6.21 -18.53 -11.73
C GLY A 40 -7.65 -18.19 -11.35
N PHE A 41 -7.89 -17.07 -10.67
CA PHE A 41 -9.22 -16.64 -10.24
C PHE A 41 -9.85 -15.68 -11.24
N ARG A 42 -11.04 -16.04 -11.75
CA ARG A 42 -11.77 -15.21 -12.72
C ARG A 42 -12.56 -14.07 -12.08
N SER A 43 -12.78 -14.13 -10.78
CA SER A 43 -13.41 -13.05 -10.02
C SER A 43 -12.49 -11.84 -9.83
N LEU A 44 -11.19 -11.99 -10.07
CA LEU A 44 -10.21 -10.93 -9.90
C LEU A 44 -10.17 -9.98 -11.11
N PRO A 45 -9.61 -8.76 -10.93
CA PRO A 45 -9.34 -7.87 -12.05
C PRO A 45 -8.50 -8.60 -13.13
N PRO A 46 -8.80 -8.40 -14.43
CA PRO A 46 -9.76 -7.46 -15.00
C PRO A 46 -11.19 -8.03 -15.21
N LEU A 47 -11.40 -9.32 -14.96
CA LEU A 47 -12.64 -10.00 -15.39
C LEU A 47 -13.82 -9.73 -14.46
N PHE A 48 -13.59 -9.65 -13.15
CA PHE A 48 -14.63 -9.42 -12.14
C PHE A 48 -15.87 -10.31 -12.31
N GLU A 49 -15.65 -11.57 -12.70
CA GLU A 49 -16.72 -12.55 -12.90
C GLU A 49 -17.42 -12.84 -11.57
N ASP A 50 -18.75 -12.83 -11.57
CA ASP A 50 -19.55 -13.11 -10.37
C ASP A 50 -19.59 -14.63 -10.11
N THR A 51 -18.53 -15.12 -9.47
CA THR A 51 -18.43 -16.51 -8.99
C THR A 51 -19.03 -16.64 -7.58
N PRO A 52 -19.47 -17.85 -7.17
CA PRO A 52 -19.97 -18.07 -5.81
C PRO A 52 -18.97 -17.71 -4.70
N ASN A 53 -17.67 -17.74 -4.99
CA ASN A 53 -16.59 -17.41 -4.06
C ASN A 53 -15.99 -16.02 -4.30
N ALA A 54 -16.53 -15.21 -5.22
CA ALA A 54 -15.91 -13.97 -5.68
C ALA A 54 -15.57 -13.01 -4.54
N VAL A 55 -16.44 -12.87 -3.55
CA VAL A 55 -16.20 -12.02 -2.37
C VAL A 55 -14.98 -12.50 -1.59
N HIS A 56 -14.83 -13.81 -1.39
CA HIS A 56 -13.70 -14.37 -0.65
C HIS A 56 -12.40 -14.28 -1.45
N GLU A 57 -12.47 -14.56 -2.75
CA GLU A 57 -11.33 -14.46 -3.69
C GLU A 57 -10.83 -13.00 -3.80
N LEU A 58 -11.74 -12.03 -3.93
CA LEU A 58 -11.40 -10.61 -3.94
C LEU A 58 -10.81 -10.14 -2.61
N THR A 59 -11.38 -10.60 -1.49
CA THR A 59 -10.90 -10.22 -0.14
C THR A 59 -9.50 -10.77 0.11
N ILE A 60 -9.26 -12.06 -0.15
CA ILE A 60 -7.93 -12.65 0.08
C ILE A 60 -6.88 -12.05 -0.86
N ALA A 61 -7.24 -11.78 -2.12
CA ALA A 61 -6.33 -11.15 -3.07
C ALA A 61 -5.94 -9.73 -2.65
N ARG A 62 -6.92 -8.92 -2.21
CA ARG A 62 -6.66 -7.61 -1.61
C ARG A 62 -5.69 -7.74 -0.45
N ASP A 63 -5.99 -8.60 0.52
CA ASP A 63 -5.15 -8.76 1.72
C ASP A 63 -3.72 -9.20 1.36
N ILE A 64 -3.54 -10.06 0.36
CA ILE A 64 -2.21 -10.45 -0.15
C ILE A 64 -1.47 -9.25 -0.73
N TYR A 65 -2.11 -8.44 -1.59
CA TYR A 65 -1.49 -7.26 -2.17
C TYR A 65 -1.21 -6.16 -1.14
N GLU A 66 -2.05 -6.02 -0.12
CA GLU A 66 -1.78 -5.13 1.01
C GLU A 66 -0.47 -5.50 1.71
N HIS A 67 -0.27 -6.79 1.99
CA HIS A 67 0.99 -7.26 2.56
C HIS A 67 2.17 -7.13 1.60
N ALA A 68 1.93 -7.29 0.29
CA ALA A 68 2.96 -7.12 -0.74
C ALA A 68 3.51 -5.69 -0.77
N VAL A 69 2.61 -4.71 -0.66
CA VAL A 69 2.96 -3.29 -0.55
C VAL A 69 3.78 -3.02 0.72
N VAL A 70 3.33 -3.53 1.88
CA VAL A 70 4.06 -3.34 3.15
C VAL A 70 5.43 -4.05 3.12
N LEU A 71 5.51 -5.25 2.55
CA LEU A 71 6.77 -5.98 2.35
C LEU A 71 7.75 -5.17 1.53
N SER A 72 7.30 -4.58 0.42
CA SER A 72 8.10 -3.74 -0.45
C SER A 72 8.74 -2.56 0.31
N VAL A 73 8.00 -1.95 1.25
CA VAL A 73 8.57 -0.92 2.14
C VAL A 73 9.64 -1.51 3.07
N LYS A 74 9.40 -2.69 3.64
CA LYS A 74 10.35 -3.32 4.58
C LYS A 74 11.66 -3.78 3.92
N ILE A 75 11.62 -4.13 2.63
CA ILE A 75 12.82 -4.45 1.83
C ILE A 75 13.37 -3.22 1.07
N GLU A 76 12.79 -2.04 1.30
CA GLU A 76 13.22 -0.77 0.71
C GLU A 76 13.17 -0.74 -0.84
N ASP A 77 12.26 -1.51 -1.45
CA ASP A 77 12.06 -1.61 -2.90
C ASP A 77 10.86 -0.77 -3.35
N GLN A 78 11.13 0.44 -3.83
CA GLN A 78 10.10 1.38 -4.29
C GLN A 78 9.43 0.94 -5.60
N ASP A 79 10.15 0.26 -6.47
CA ASP A 79 9.61 -0.21 -7.75
C ASP A 79 8.64 -1.37 -7.50
N ALA A 80 8.96 -2.28 -6.58
CA ALA A 80 8.05 -3.32 -6.13
C ALA A 80 6.82 -2.74 -5.46
N PHE A 81 7.00 -1.72 -4.62
CA PHE A 81 5.88 -1.01 -3.99
C PHE A 81 4.93 -0.46 -5.05
N GLU A 82 5.45 0.22 -6.07
CA GLU A 82 4.63 0.84 -7.11
C GLU A 82 3.85 -0.21 -7.92
N ARG A 83 4.53 -1.28 -8.35
CA ARG A 83 3.88 -2.39 -9.06
C ARG A 83 2.77 -3.03 -8.23
N ASP A 84 3.04 -3.31 -6.95
CA ASP A 84 2.09 -4.01 -6.09
C ASP A 84 0.93 -3.11 -5.67
N PHE A 85 1.17 -1.81 -5.49
CA PHE A 85 0.10 -0.83 -5.26
C PHE A 85 -0.83 -0.71 -6.47
N PHE A 86 -0.30 -0.70 -7.70
CA PHE A 86 -1.16 -0.68 -8.90
C PHE A 86 -2.03 -1.93 -9.03
N GLN A 87 -1.53 -3.10 -8.62
CA GLN A 87 -2.35 -4.32 -8.56
C GLN A 87 -3.41 -4.26 -7.46
N LEU A 88 -3.11 -3.59 -6.34
CA LEU A 88 -4.04 -3.39 -5.22
C LEU A 88 -5.15 -2.36 -5.53
N LYS A 89 -4.85 -1.34 -6.32
CA LYS A 89 -5.75 -0.19 -6.56
C LYS A 89 -7.18 -0.58 -7.01
N PRO A 90 -7.37 -1.51 -7.96
CA PRO A 90 -8.71 -1.98 -8.36
C PRO A 90 -9.56 -2.53 -7.21
N TYR A 91 -8.93 -3.06 -6.16
CA TYR A 91 -9.64 -3.59 -5.00
C TYR A 91 -10.23 -2.48 -4.12
N TYR A 92 -9.64 -1.28 -4.12
CA TYR A 92 -10.14 -0.10 -3.40
C TYR A 92 -11.09 0.76 -4.23
N THR A 93 -11.04 0.66 -5.56
CA THR A 93 -11.89 1.43 -6.48
C THR A 93 -13.05 0.58 -6.99
N ASP A 94 -12.75 -0.43 -7.80
CA ASP A 94 -13.74 -1.19 -8.58
C ASP A 94 -14.45 -2.25 -7.71
N ALA A 95 -13.71 -2.90 -6.81
CA ALA A 95 -14.28 -3.90 -5.90
C ALA A 95 -14.92 -3.33 -4.63
N ARG A 96 -14.89 -2.00 -4.42
CA ARG A 96 -15.39 -1.33 -3.19
C ARG A 96 -16.83 -1.69 -2.82
N ASN A 97 -17.68 -1.93 -3.84
CA ASN A 97 -19.09 -2.31 -3.63
C ASN A 97 -19.30 -3.83 -3.45
N ARG A 98 -18.25 -4.64 -3.66
CA ARG A 98 -18.29 -6.11 -3.62
C ARG A 98 -17.66 -6.69 -2.37
N ILE A 99 -16.67 -6.01 -1.78
CA ILE A 99 -15.97 -6.43 -0.56
C ILE A 99 -16.04 -5.33 0.51
N PRO A 100 -16.07 -5.68 1.81
CA PRO A 100 -16.05 -4.69 2.88
C PRO A 100 -14.73 -3.89 2.89
N PRO A 101 -14.71 -2.64 3.39
CA PRO A 101 -13.50 -1.83 3.45
C PRO A 101 -12.41 -2.47 4.32
N SER A 102 -11.14 -2.27 3.95
CA SER A 102 -10.00 -2.78 4.72
C SER A 102 -9.51 -1.74 5.73
N PRO A 103 -9.15 -2.13 6.96
CA PRO A 103 -8.48 -1.22 7.89
C PRO A 103 -7.10 -0.76 7.38
N GLN A 104 -6.49 -1.49 6.44
CA GLN A 104 -5.18 -1.14 5.85
C GLN A 104 -5.28 -0.15 4.67
N GLU A 105 -6.49 0.14 4.19
CA GLU A 105 -6.70 0.99 3.01
C GLU A 105 -6.09 2.39 3.20
N TYR A 106 -6.48 3.13 4.24
CA TYR A 106 -5.95 4.48 4.47
C TYR A 106 -4.45 4.51 4.80
N PRO A 107 -3.91 3.60 5.64
CA PRO A 107 -2.46 3.47 5.81
C PRO A 107 -1.71 3.25 4.50
N ILE A 108 -2.21 2.40 3.59
CA ILE A 108 -1.55 2.12 2.32
C ILE A 108 -1.67 3.29 1.35
N LEU A 109 -2.83 3.93 1.28
CA LEU A 109 -3.02 5.15 0.47
C LEU A 109 -2.07 6.27 0.93
N GLY A 110 -1.92 6.47 2.24
CA GLY A 110 -0.95 7.44 2.75
C GLY A 110 0.51 7.05 2.47
N LEU A 111 0.86 5.76 2.47
CA LEU A 111 2.19 5.31 2.00
C LEU A 111 2.41 5.67 0.52
N ASN A 112 1.40 5.48 -0.33
CA ASN A 112 1.49 5.83 -1.74
C ASN A 112 1.67 7.34 -1.93
N LEU A 113 0.94 8.16 -1.17
CA LEU A 113 1.11 9.61 -1.16
C LEU A 113 2.53 10.02 -0.75
N LEU A 114 3.07 9.43 0.32
CA LEU A 114 4.47 9.68 0.74
C LEU A 114 5.48 9.24 -0.33
N ARG A 115 5.26 8.11 -1.01
CA ARG A 115 6.11 7.68 -2.13
C ARG A 115 6.14 8.72 -3.24
N LEU A 116 4.97 9.24 -3.62
CA LEU A 116 4.86 10.27 -4.67
C LEU A 116 5.61 11.56 -4.28
N LEU A 117 5.56 11.95 -3.00
CA LEU A 117 6.36 13.08 -2.49
C LEU A 117 7.87 12.81 -2.58
N VAL A 118 8.32 11.61 -2.16
CA VAL A 118 9.74 11.22 -2.26
C VAL A 118 10.24 11.25 -3.70
N GLN A 119 9.40 10.81 -4.64
CA GLN A 119 9.70 10.80 -6.07
C GLN A 119 9.50 12.16 -6.75
N ASN A 120 9.10 13.20 -6.00
CA ASN A 120 8.77 14.53 -6.53
C ASN A 120 7.68 14.50 -7.64
N ARG A 121 6.75 13.54 -7.56
CA ARG A 121 5.61 13.37 -8.49
C ARG A 121 4.38 14.10 -7.99
N ILE A 122 4.50 15.42 -7.81
CA ILE A 122 3.47 16.28 -7.20
C ILE A 122 2.14 16.26 -7.98
N ALA A 123 2.20 16.22 -9.31
CA ALA A 123 0.98 16.16 -10.13
C ALA A 123 0.15 14.89 -9.84
N GLU A 124 0.82 13.75 -9.71
CA GLU A 124 0.17 12.47 -9.40
C GLU A 124 -0.31 12.43 -7.94
N PHE A 125 0.42 13.08 -7.03
CA PHE A 125 -0.02 13.25 -5.65
C PHE A 125 -1.39 13.94 -5.58
N HIS A 126 -1.56 15.07 -6.27
CA HIS A 126 -2.85 15.76 -6.30
C HIS A 126 -3.93 14.96 -7.04
N THR A 127 -3.56 14.26 -8.12
CA THR A 127 -4.50 13.38 -8.83
C THR A 127 -5.02 12.27 -7.91
N GLU A 128 -4.15 11.64 -7.10
CA GLU A 128 -4.58 10.63 -6.13
C GLU A 128 -5.46 11.24 -5.03
N LEU A 129 -5.13 12.45 -4.53
CA LEU A 129 -5.95 13.13 -3.53
C LEU A 129 -7.36 13.47 -4.03
N GLU A 130 -7.50 13.88 -5.29
CA GLU A 130 -8.80 14.20 -5.89
C GLU A 130 -9.72 12.98 -6.01
N LEU A 131 -9.14 11.77 -6.10
CA LEU A 131 -9.88 10.51 -6.14
C LEU A 131 -10.39 10.08 -4.75
N LEU A 132 -9.87 10.66 -3.67
CA LEU A 132 -10.27 10.30 -2.30
C LEU A 132 -11.60 10.96 -1.90
N SER A 133 -12.39 10.23 -1.10
CA SER A 133 -13.59 10.80 -0.48
C SER A 133 -13.24 11.82 0.60
N SER A 134 -14.18 12.72 0.91
CA SER A 134 -14.02 13.68 2.02
C SER A 134 -13.70 13.00 3.35
N THR A 135 -14.32 11.84 3.62
CA THR A 135 -14.04 11.03 4.81
C THR A 135 -12.62 10.45 4.83
N ALA A 136 -12.04 10.13 3.67
CA ALA A 136 -10.68 9.64 3.57
C ALA A 136 -9.66 10.76 3.81
N LEU A 137 -9.96 11.99 3.34
CA LEU A 137 -9.15 13.18 3.62
C LEU A 137 -9.11 13.56 5.11
N GLU A 138 -10.11 13.12 5.89
CA GLU A 138 -10.10 13.34 7.34
C GLU A 138 -9.16 12.38 8.09
N ASN A 139 -8.74 11.28 7.45
CA ASN A 139 -7.92 10.25 8.08
C ASN A 139 -6.52 10.79 8.44
N PRO A 140 -6.01 10.51 9.65
CA PRO A 140 -4.68 10.97 10.08
C PRO A 140 -3.54 10.59 9.13
N CYS A 141 -3.61 9.42 8.49
CA CYS A 141 -2.59 8.96 7.55
C CYS A 141 -2.50 9.84 6.30
N ILE A 142 -3.66 10.27 5.78
CA ILE A 142 -3.76 11.10 4.58
C ILE A 142 -3.42 12.56 4.92
N LYS A 143 -3.98 13.08 6.03
CA LYS A 143 -3.65 14.43 6.52
C LYS A 143 -2.16 14.62 6.71
N HIS A 144 -1.48 13.62 7.28
CA HIS A 144 -0.04 13.68 7.47
C HIS A 144 0.72 13.88 6.16
N ALA A 145 0.35 13.17 5.09
CA ALA A 145 0.98 13.34 3.78
C ALA A 145 0.69 14.73 3.17
N VAL A 146 -0.53 15.24 3.34
CA VAL A 146 -0.92 16.59 2.85
C VAL A 146 -0.16 17.70 3.58
N GLU A 147 -0.06 17.62 4.91
CA GLU A 147 0.68 18.60 5.73
C GLU A 147 2.17 18.62 5.39
N LEU A 148 2.74 17.46 5.05
CA LEU A 148 4.12 17.34 4.59
C LEU A 148 4.30 18.02 3.24
N GLU A 149 3.44 17.74 2.28
CA GLU A 149 3.44 18.38 0.96
C GLU A 149 3.38 19.91 1.07
N GLN A 150 2.46 20.44 1.87
CA GLN A 150 2.37 21.88 2.13
C GLN A 150 3.65 22.43 2.78
N SER A 151 4.24 21.70 3.72
CA SER A 151 5.51 22.10 4.35
C SER A 151 6.65 22.13 3.34
N PHE A 152 6.65 21.27 2.31
CA PHE A 152 7.60 21.31 1.20
C PHE A 152 7.38 22.55 0.33
N MET A 153 6.14 22.86 -0.03
CA MET A 153 5.81 24.06 -0.82
C MET A 153 6.20 25.36 -0.10
N GLU A 154 5.97 25.44 1.21
CA GLU A 154 6.31 26.60 2.04
C GLU A 154 7.81 26.70 2.39
N GLY A 155 8.62 25.69 2.06
CA GLY A 155 10.02 25.61 2.50
C GLY A 155 10.19 25.43 4.01
N ALA A 156 9.14 24.99 4.71
CA ALA A 156 9.06 24.85 6.15
C ALA A 156 9.71 23.54 6.64
N TYR A 157 10.99 23.32 6.33
CA TYR A 157 11.71 22.06 6.58
C TYR A 157 11.72 21.61 8.05
N ASN A 158 11.67 22.55 8.99
CA ASN A 158 11.55 22.23 10.42
C ASN A 158 10.25 21.45 10.73
N ARG A 159 9.17 21.73 10.00
CA ARG A 159 7.90 21.00 10.15
C ARG A 159 8.00 19.56 9.64
N VAL A 160 8.71 19.33 8.53
CA VAL A 160 8.99 17.99 8.00
C VAL A 160 9.76 17.14 9.01
N LEU A 161 10.78 17.73 9.66
CA LEU A 161 11.56 17.04 10.69
C LEU A 161 10.73 16.72 11.95
N SER A 162 9.83 17.62 12.35
CA SER A 162 8.91 17.38 13.47
C SER A 162 7.84 16.34 13.13
N ALA A 163 7.32 16.36 11.90
CA ALA A 163 6.32 15.40 11.42
C ALA A 163 6.84 13.96 11.47
N ARG A 164 8.14 13.75 11.30
CA ARG A 164 8.79 12.44 11.50
C ARG A 164 8.58 11.88 12.92
N GLN A 165 8.39 12.73 13.94
CA GLN A 165 8.14 12.30 15.32
C GLN A 165 6.67 11.95 15.57
N THR A 166 5.76 12.47 14.75
CA THR A 166 4.30 12.32 14.89
C THR A 166 3.73 11.37 13.84
N VAL A 167 4.53 10.41 13.39
CA VAL A 167 4.16 9.50 12.31
C VAL A 167 2.98 8.61 12.77
N PRO A 168 1.89 8.53 11.99
CA PRO A 168 0.71 7.77 12.38
C PRO A 168 0.89 6.25 12.28
N HIS A 169 1.89 5.78 11.53
CA HIS A 169 2.12 4.34 11.29
C HIS A 169 3.61 4.01 11.09
N GLU A 170 4.12 2.96 11.74
CA GLU A 170 5.56 2.61 11.74
C GLU A 170 6.14 2.44 10.31
N THR A 171 5.35 1.91 9.38
CA THR A 171 5.76 1.70 7.98
C THR A 171 6.15 3.01 7.27
N TYR A 172 5.73 4.17 7.76
CA TYR A 172 5.99 5.46 7.12
C TYR A 172 7.41 5.96 7.42
N VAL A 173 8.06 5.43 8.46
CA VAL A 173 9.41 5.85 8.89
C VAL A 173 10.41 5.77 7.74
N TYR A 174 10.33 4.73 6.90
CA TYR A 174 11.21 4.59 5.74
C TYR A 174 11.10 5.78 4.77
N PHE A 175 9.88 6.10 4.31
CA PHE A 175 9.67 7.23 3.41
C PHE A 175 9.96 8.58 4.08
N MET A 176 9.65 8.72 5.37
CA MET A 176 10.00 9.93 6.13
C MET A 176 11.51 10.14 6.22
N ASP A 177 12.29 9.08 6.37
CA ASP A 177 13.75 9.14 6.38
C ASP A 177 14.30 9.54 5.01
N LEU A 178 13.68 9.06 3.92
CA LEU A 178 14.02 9.49 2.56
C LEU A 178 13.69 10.96 2.34
N LEU A 179 12.49 11.42 2.72
CA LEU A 179 12.09 12.83 2.62
C LEU A 179 13.04 13.74 3.40
N ALA A 180 13.40 13.36 4.63
CA ALA A 180 14.35 14.12 5.44
C ALA A 180 15.74 14.20 4.81
N LYS A 181 16.21 13.15 4.11
CA LYS A 181 17.45 13.19 3.33
C LYS A 181 17.32 14.15 2.14
N THR A 182 16.24 14.06 1.37
CA THR A 182 16.00 14.94 0.21
C THR A 182 16.01 16.42 0.61
N VAL A 183 15.36 16.77 1.73
CA VAL A 183 15.40 18.14 2.29
C VAL A 183 16.82 18.59 2.66
N ARG A 184 17.60 17.70 3.29
CA ARG A 184 18.95 18.03 3.78
C ARG A 184 19.97 18.20 2.65
N TYR A 185 19.83 17.46 1.56
CA TYR A 185 20.80 17.46 0.45
C TYR A 185 20.33 18.22 -0.81
N GLY A 186 19.04 18.48 -0.96
CA GLY A 186 18.48 19.14 -2.15
C GLY A 186 18.67 20.66 -2.23
N TYR A 187 19.23 21.28 -1.17
CA TYR A 187 19.49 22.72 -1.10
C TYR A 187 20.91 23.03 -0.60
N SER A 188 21.93 22.36 -1.17
CA SER A 188 23.34 22.75 -1.05
C SER A 188 23.86 23.29 -2.37
#